data_AF-A0A3N5PSN4-F1
#
_entry.id   AF-A0A3N5PSN4-F1
#
_cell.length_a   1.000
_cell.length_b   1.000
_cell.length_c   1.000
_cell.angle_alpha   90.00
_cell.angle_beta   90.00
_cell.angle_gamma   90.00
#
_symmetry.space_group_name_H-M   'P 1'
#
loop_
_entity.id
_entity.type
_entity.pdbx_description
1 polymer ?
#
loop_
_entity_poly.entity_id
_entity_poly.type
_entity_poly.pdbx_seq_one_letter_code
_entity_poly.pdbx_strand_id
1 'polypeptide(L)'
;MRSSHFAKALAALSLGTAAAAFAQTPDSRAVYTAACAACHGDDGRGRGASELGFDVPVPDFTDCDFAVREPNSDWYAIAHRGGPIRGFDRLMPAFGEALEPEEIEAALAQIRAFCTDDRWPRGELNLPRALFTEKAYPEDEAVITTTFIGEGPDSISHQFLWEQRFGPLNQIEIKMPITRADLGEPQGWESGTGDLGIGVKHTLRHSLERGSILSVGGELVLPTGDEAKGFGKDTT
;
A
#
# COMPACT_ATOMS: atom_id res chain seq x y z
N MET A 1 17.59 75.88 -50.43
CA MET A 1 17.88 74.56 -51.06
C MET A 1 18.67 73.72 -50.09
N ARG A 2 18.32 72.42 -49.97
CA ARG A 2 19.01 71.32 -49.25
C ARG A 2 18.91 71.36 -47.72
N SER A 3 18.68 70.26 -46.99
CA SER A 3 18.33 68.87 -47.33
C SER A 3 17.77 68.21 -46.06
N SER A 4 16.83 67.29 -46.22
CA SER A 4 16.33 66.41 -45.17
C SER A 4 17.40 65.37 -44.79
N HIS A 5 17.50 65.04 -43.50
CA HIS A 5 18.20 63.86 -43.03
C HIS A 5 17.25 63.00 -42.21
N PHE A 6 16.74 61.95 -42.85
CA PHE A 6 16.07 60.81 -42.22
C PHE A 6 17.11 59.99 -41.45
N ALA A 7 17.00 59.94 -40.13
CA ALA A 7 17.75 58.99 -39.31
C ALA A 7 17.05 57.62 -39.37
N LYS A 8 17.72 56.63 -39.96
CA LYS A 8 17.29 55.23 -39.92
C LYS A 8 17.71 54.61 -38.58
N ALA A 9 16.75 54.24 -37.75
CA ALA A 9 17.00 53.43 -36.57
C ALA A 9 17.15 51.96 -37.02
N LEU A 10 18.34 51.39 -36.87
CA LEU A 10 18.56 49.94 -36.94
C LEU A 10 18.25 49.35 -35.55
N ALA A 11 17.17 48.58 -35.44
CA ALA A 11 16.93 47.75 -34.27
C ALA A 11 17.79 46.47 -34.41
N ALA A 12 18.77 46.31 -33.53
CA ALA A 12 19.50 45.06 -33.38
C ALA A 12 18.67 44.08 -32.55
N LEU A 13 18.20 43.01 -33.19
CA LEU A 13 17.47 41.93 -32.52
C LEU A 13 18.50 40.95 -31.94
N SER A 14 18.81 41.08 -30.65
CA SER A 14 19.66 40.11 -29.94
C SER A 14 18.84 38.85 -29.65
N LEU A 15 19.13 37.76 -30.38
CA LEU A 15 18.67 36.42 -30.02
C LEU A 15 19.39 35.99 -28.73
N GLY A 16 18.71 36.11 -27.60
CA GLY A 16 19.15 35.50 -26.34
C GLY A 16 18.96 33.99 -26.42
N THR A 17 20.05 33.24 -26.40
CA THR A 17 20.04 31.80 -26.15
C THR A 17 19.65 31.55 -24.70
N ALA A 18 18.38 31.23 -24.45
CA ALA A 18 17.95 30.66 -23.18
C ALA A 18 18.51 29.25 -23.09
N ALA A 19 19.61 29.08 -22.34
CA ALA A 19 20.03 27.77 -21.88
C ALA A 19 18.93 27.26 -20.94
N ALA A 20 18.18 26.25 -21.37
CA ALA A 20 17.32 25.49 -20.47
C ALA A 20 18.23 24.87 -19.41
N ALA A 21 18.18 25.39 -18.18
CA ALA A 21 18.78 24.73 -17.04
C ALA A 21 18.02 23.42 -16.84
N PHE A 22 18.63 22.31 -17.24
CA PHE A 22 18.16 21.00 -16.83
C PHE A 22 18.29 20.96 -15.31
N ALA A 23 17.16 20.92 -14.59
CA ALA A 23 17.17 20.71 -13.16
C ALA A 23 17.94 19.41 -12.88
N GLN A 24 19.01 19.50 -12.09
CA GLN A 24 19.76 18.32 -11.66
C GLN A 24 18.88 17.53 -10.70
N THR A 25 18.64 16.26 -10.99
CA THR A 25 17.95 15.35 -10.07
C THR A 25 18.77 15.26 -8.77
N PRO A 26 18.17 15.47 -7.59
CA PRO A 26 18.88 15.34 -6.32
C PRO A 26 19.51 13.96 -6.16
N ASP A 27 20.71 13.89 -5.57
CA ASP A 27 21.36 12.61 -5.26
C ASP A 27 20.62 11.92 -4.10
N SER A 28 19.96 10.80 -4.40
CA SER A 28 19.14 10.04 -3.46
C SER A 28 19.89 9.65 -2.19
N ARG A 29 21.15 9.22 -2.32
CA ARG A 29 21.96 8.81 -1.16
C ARG A 29 22.37 10.01 -0.34
N ALA A 30 22.78 11.10 -0.99
CA ALA A 30 23.18 12.31 -0.27
C ALA A 30 22.01 12.91 0.54
N VAL A 31 20.82 13.00 -0.06
CA VAL A 31 19.62 13.52 0.63
C VAL A 31 19.25 12.61 1.81
N TYR A 32 19.19 11.29 1.60
CA TYR A 32 18.87 10.34 2.66
C TYR A 32 19.88 10.40 3.82
N THR A 33 21.18 10.43 3.52
CA THR A 33 22.23 10.51 4.56
C THR A 33 22.10 11.80 5.36
N ALA A 34 21.79 12.93 4.71
CA ALA A 34 21.65 14.21 5.37
C ALA A 34 20.39 14.31 6.25
N ALA A 35 19.26 13.76 5.78
CA ALA A 35 17.95 13.97 6.43
C ALA A 35 17.46 12.79 7.29
N CYS A 36 17.77 11.55 6.90
CA CYS A 36 17.10 10.36 7.44
C CYS A 36 18.04 9.43 8.24
N ALA A 37 19.32 9.31 7.83
CA ALA A 37 20.26 8.32 8.38
C ALA A 37 20.65 8.54 9.85
N ALA A 38 20.38 9.74 10.41
CA ALA A 38 20.57 10.01 11.82
C ALA A 38 19.74 9.06 12.71
N CYS A 39 18.52 8.70 12.27
CA CYS A 39 17.66 7.73 12.97
C CYS A 39 17.61 6.38 12.25
N HIS A 40 17.54 6.38 10.92
CA HIS A 40 17.36 5.16 10.12
C HIS A 40 18.66 4.43 9.78
N GLY A 41 19.82 4.99 10.12
CA GLY A 41 21.14 4.43 9.80
C GLY A 41 21.52 4.61 8.32
N ASP A 42 22.81 4.62 8.01
CA ASP A 42 23.28 4.70 6.62
C ASP A 42 23.03 3.41 5.83
N ASP A 43 22.84 2.29 6.55
CA ASP A 43 22.50 0.98 5.99
C ASP A 43 21.00 0.71 5.96
N GLY A 44 20.17 1.66 6.40
CA GLY A 44 18.71 1.58 6.37
C GLY A 44 18.09 0.63 7.40
N ARG A 45 18.87 0.06 8.33
CA ARG A 45 18.36 -0.92 9.31
C ARG A 45 17.64 -0.34 10.52
N GLY A 46 17.70 0.98 10.68
CA GLY A 46 17.26 1.64 11.90
C GLY A 46 18.31 1.56 13.01
N ARG A 47 18.51 2.66 13.73
CA ARG A 47 19.37 2.68 14.92
C ARG A 47 18.63 2.17 16.14
N GLY A 48 19.37 1.56 17.07
CA GLY A 48 18.80 1.02 18.30
C GLY A 48 18.52 2.10 19.35
N ALA A 49 17.68 1.77 20.33
CA ALA A 49 17.31 2.68 21.42
C ALA A 49 18.52 3.26 22.18
N SER A 50 19.62 2.50 22.32
CA SER A 50 20.84 2.97 22.97
C SER A 50 21.57 4.09 22.21
N GLU A 51 21.44 4.12 20.88
CA GLU A 51 22.01 5.19 20.05
C GLU A 51 21.12 6.42 20.02
N LEU A 52 19.80 6.22 20.07
CA LEU A 52 18.80 7.27 19.90
C LEU A 52 18.36 7.94 21.21
N GLY A 53 18.51 7.26 22.34
CA GLY A 53 18.08 7.76 23.64
C GLY A 53 16.57 7.71 23.87
N PHE A 54 15.83 7.00 23.01
CA PHE A 54 14.40 6.73 23.16
C PHE A 54 14.05 5.30 22.73
N ASP A 55 13.00 4.75 23.33
CA ASP A 55 12.55 3.37 23.11
C ASP A 55 11.41 3.33 22.08
N VAL A 56 11.72 3.77 20.86
CA VAL A 56 10.82 3.65 19.71
C VAL A 56 11.52 2.79 18.66
N PRO A 57 10.93 1.65 18.28
CA PRO A 57 11.46 0.82 17.20
C PRO A 57 11.53 1.61 15.90
N VAL A 58 12.74 1.77 15.35
CA VAL A 58 12.94 2.34 14.02
C VAL A 58 12.83 1.22 12.99
N PRO A 59 12.06 1.37 11.91
CA PRO A 59 11.91 0.31 10.93
C PRO A 59 13.21 -0.01 10.19
N ASP A 60 13.39 -1.29 9.87
CA ASP A 60 14.46 -1.80 9.01
C ASP A 60 13.97 -1.80 7.55
N PHE A 61 14.54 -0.93 6.71
CA PHE A 61 14.21 -0.85 5.28
C PHE A 61 14.86 -1.94 4.43
N THR A 62 15.78 -2.72 5.00
CA THR A 62 16.33 -3.93 4.36
C THR A 62 15.40 -5.13 4.52
N ASP A 63 14.47 -5.09 5.49
CA ASP A 63 13.37 -6.03 5.59
C ASP A 63 12.31 -5.74 4.51
N CYS A 64 12.41 -6.47 3.41
CA CYS A 64 11.49 -6.34 2.29
C CYS A 64 10.04 -6.63 2.66
N ASP A 65 9.75 -7.49 3.64
CA ASP A 65 8.37 -7.79 4.02
C ASP A 65 7.68 -6.55 4.60
N PHE A 66 8.42 -5.71 5.32
CA PHE A 66 7.97 -4.40 5.77
C PHE A 66 8.05 -3.34 4.65
N ALA A 67 9.22 -3.22 4.03
CA ALA A 67 9.58 -2.06 3.22
C ALA A 67 8.77 -1.93 1.93
N VAL A 68 8.14 -3.01 1.43
CA VAL A 68 7.40 -2.99 0.15
C VAL A 68 5.89 -2.79 0.29
N ARG A 69 5.32 -2.93 1.50
CA ARG A 69 3.87 -3.08 1.70
C ARG A 69 3.09 -1.85 1.29
N GLU A 70 3.58 -0.69 1.72
CA GLU A 70 2.93 0.59 1.50
C GLU A 70 3.43 1.27 0.23
N PRO A 71 2.55 1.92 -0.55
CA PRO A 71 2.92 2.62 -1.78
C PRO A 71 3.74 3.89 -1.47
N ASN A 72 4.53 4.37 -2.44
CA ASN A 72 5.33 5.60 -2.29
C ASN A 72 4.52 6.82 -1.83
N SER A 73 3.24 6.93 -2.18
CA SER A 73 2.36 8.01 -1.68
C SER A 73 2.27 8.07 -0.16
N ASP A 74 2.35 6.92 0.49
CA ASP A 74 2.18 6.80 1.94
C ASP A 74 3.50 7.11 2.64
N TRP A 75 4.60 6.62 2.09
CA TRP A 75 5.96 6.98 2.49
C TRP A 75 6.26 8.46 2.28
N TYR A 76 5.84 9.04 1.16
CA TYR A 76 5.93 10.48 0.90
C TYR A 76 5.15 11.27 1.95
N ALA A 77 3.92 10.83 2.27
CA ALA A 77 3.13 11.49 3.30
C ALA A 77 3.83 11.46 4.66
N ILE A 78 4.46 10.34 5.04
CA ILE A 78 5.24 10.20 6.28
C ILE A 78 6.46 11.13 6.27
N ALA A 79 7.25 11.13 5.21
CA ALA A 79 8.42 12.00 5.11
C ALA A 79 8.01 13.48 5.16
N HIS A 80 6.95 13.85 4.45
CA HIS A 80 6.49 15.23 4.35
C HIS A 80 5.79 15.72 5.63
N ARG A 81 4.94 14.88 6.27
CA ARG A 81 4.04 15.29 7.37
C ARG A 81 4.34 14.63 8.71
N GLY A 82 5.40 13.81 8.79
CA GLY A 82 5.80 13.07 9.97
C GLY A 82 5.04 11.76 10.16
N GLY A 83 5.51 10.94 11.10
CA GLY A 83 4.97 9.61 11.38
C GLY A 83 3.44 9.53 11.60
N PRO A 84 2.83 10.43 12.41
CA PRO A 84 1.43 10.30 12.80
C PRO A 84 0.42 10.31 11.66
N ILE A 85 0.77 10.87 10.50
CA ILE A 85 -0.14 10.91 9.34
C ILE A 85 -0.50 9.52 8.82
N ARG A 86 0.33 8.51 9.10
CA ARG A 86 0.10 7.10 8.77
C ARG A 86 0.26 6.20 9.99
N GLY A 87 0.01 6.72 11.19
CA GLY A 87 -0.02 5.92 12.43
C GLY A 87 1.34 5.55 13.02
N PHE A 88 2.44 6.12 12.52
CA PHE A 88 3.76 5.96 13.15
C PHE A 88 3.97 6.94 14.31
N ASP A 89 5.02 6.72 15.09
CA ASP A 89 5.33 7.54 16.26
C ASP A 89 5.60 9.02 15.89
N ARG A 90 5.20 9.93 16.76
CA ARG A 90 5.43 11.38 16.65
C ARG A 90 6.92 11.76 16.65
N LEU A 91 7.81 10.88 17.11
CA LEU A 91 9.25 11.07 17.04
C LEU A 91 9.79 11.02 15.61
N MET A 92 9.05 10.45 14.65
CA MET A 92 9.37 10.61 13.24
C MET A 92 8.90 11.99 12.76
N PRO A 93 9.83 12.96 12.54
CA PRO A 93 9.47 14.34 12.29
C PRO A 93 8.98 14.56 10.86
N ALA A 94 8.34 15.70 10.62
CA ALA A 94 7.95 16.16 9.29
C ALA A 94 9.12 16.89 8.61
N PHE A 95 9.42 16.54 7.37
CA PHE A 95 10.47 17.17 6.57
C PHE A 95 9.94 18.09 5.46
N GLY A 96 8.61 18.24 5.30
CA GLY A 96 8.02 19.02 4.20
C GLY A 96 8.34 20.52 4.19
N GLU A 97 8.79 21.09 5.31
CA GLU A 97 9.27 22.48 5.38
C GLU A 97 10.80 22.59 5.22
N ALA A 98 11.52 21.46 5.25
CA ALA A 98 12.98 21.39 5.24
C ALA A 98 13.55 20.86 3.93
N LEU A 99 12.75 20.09 3.17
CA LEU A 99 13.11 19.47 1.90
C LEU A 99 12.10 19.84 0.83
N GLU A 100 12.59 20.10 -0.37
CA GLU A 100 11.74 20.26 -1.55
C GLU A 100 11.10 18.92 -1.97
N PRO A 101 9.97 18.92 -2.70
CA PRO A 101 9.30 17.70 -3.12
C PRO A 101 10.22 16.70 -3.84
N GLU A 102 11.11 17.18 -4.71
CA GLU A 102 12.06 16.36 -5.45
C GLU A 102 13.12 15.71 -4.55
N GLU A 103 13.48 16.37 -3.44
CA GLU A 103 14.42 15.83 -2.45
C GLU A 103 13.74 14.74 -1.61
N ILE A 104 12.47 14.91 -1.27
CA ILE A 104 11.69 13.85 -0.59
C ILE A 104 11.60 12.61 -1.49
N GLU A 105 11.28 12.77 -2.76
CA GLU A 105 11.25 11.65 -3.72
C GLU A 105 12.64 10.99 -3.87
N ALA A 106 13.71 11.78 -3.88
CA ALA A 106 15.08 11.25 -3.89
C ALA A 106 15.40 10.43 -2.62
N ALA A 107 14.98 10.90 -1.44
CA ALA A 107 15.12 10.13 -0.20
C ALA A 107 14.32 8.81 -0.25
N LEU A 108 13.09 8.84 -0.80
CA LEU A 108 12.28 7.62 -0.99
C LEU A 108 12.96 6.64 -1.95
N ALA A 109 13.60 7.13 -3.02
CA ALA A 109 14.35 6.27 -3.93
C ALA A 109 15.49 5.52 -3.20
N GLN A 110 16.20 6.21 -2.29
CA GLN A 110 17.21 5.56 -1.46
C GLN A 110 16.60 4.56 -0.47
N ILE A 111 15.46 4.90 0.17
CA ILE A 111 14.74 3.99 1.08
C ILE A 111 14.37 2.69 0.36
N ARG A 112 13.82 2.79 -0.86
CA ARG A 112 13.45 1.60 -1.66
C ARG A 112 14.66 0.78 -2.10
N ALA A 113 15.84 1.38 -2.23
CA ALA A 113 17.05 0.68 -2.64
C ALA A 113 17.64 -0.25 -1.56
N PHE A 114 17.20 -0.13 -0.30
CA PHE A 114 17.65 -1.03 0.78
C PHE A 114 17.05 -2.44 0.69
N CYS A 115 15.81 -2.55 0.22
CA CYS A 115 15.23 -3.84 -0.13
C CYS A 115 15.77 -4.29 -1.51
N THR A 116 16.54 -5.36 -1.52
CA THR A 116 17.22 -5.86 -2.73
C THR A 116 16.53 -7.07 -3.37
N ASP A 117 15.52 -7.62 -2.71
CA ASP A 117 14.75 -8.77 -3.20
C ASP A 117 13.56 -8.28 -4.04
N ASP A 118 13.72 -8.36 -5.36
CA ASP A 118 12.73 -7.89 -6.34
C ASP A 118 11.51 -8.80 -6.48
N ARG A 119 11.51 -9.96 -5.81
CA ARG A 119 10.35 -10.87 -5.79
C ARG A 119 9.19 -10.31 -4.98
N TRP A 120 9.42 -9.31 -4.15
CA TRP A 120 8.38 -8.71 -3.34
C TRP A 120 7.53 -7.73 -4.16
N PRO A 121 6.21 -7.97 -4.31
CA PRO A 121 5.34 -7.04 -4.98
C PRO A 121 5.28 -5.71 -4.23
N ARG A 122 5.34 -4.62 -5.00
CA ARG A 122 5.31 -3.25 -4.50
C ARG A 122 3.89 -2.84 -4.14
N GLY A 123 3.72 -2.14 -3.00
CA GLY A 123 2.43 -1.69 -2.46
C GLY A 123 1.61 -0.82 -3.39
N GLU A 124 2.23 -0.21 -4.39
CA GLU A 124 1.54 0.46 -5.50
C GLU A 124 0.62 -0.47 -6.31
N LEU A 125 0.84 -1.79 -6.24
CA LEU A 125 0.01 -2.81 -6.86
C LEU A 125 -1.12 -3.32 -5.92
N ASN A 126 -1.18 -2.80 -4.69
CA ASN A 126 -2.26 -3.05 -3.76
C ASN A 126 -3.49 -2.19 -4.14
N LEU A 127 -4.20 -2.62 -5.18
CA LEU A 127 -5.36 -1.91 -5.71
C LEU A 127 -6.60 -2.14 -4.82
N PRO A 128 -7.56 -1.18 -4.78
CA PRO A 128 -8.80 -1.34 -4.04
C PRO A 128 -9.52 -2.65 -4.40
N ARG A 129 -10.02 -3.34 -3.36
CA ARG A 129 -10.80 -4.57 -3.55
C ARG A 129 -12.09 -4.26 -4.32
N ALA A 130 -12.29 -4.92 -5.46
CA ALA A 130 -13.56 -4.83 -6.16
C ALA A 130 -14.65 -5.64 -5.41
N LEU A 131 -15.91 -5.21 -5.54
CA LEU A 131 -17.04 -5.72 -4.73
C LEU A 131 -17.20 -7.24 -4.72
N PHE A 132 -16.83 -7.92 -5.82
CA PHE A 132 -17.06 -9.36 -6.00
C PHE A 132 -15.82 -10.13 -6.45
N THR A 133 -14.63 -9.52 -6.36
CA THR A 133 -13.38 -10.20 -6.75
C THR A 133 -12.33 -10.11 -5.65
N GLU A 134 -11.47 -11.10 -5.60
CA GLU A 134 -10.27 -11.07 -4.78
C GLU A 134 -9.23 -10.12 -5.37
N LYS A 135 -8.24 -9.79 -4.54
CA LYS A 135 -7.08 -8.99 -4.93
C LYS A 135 -5.96 -9.93 -5.39
N ALA A 136 -5.32 -9.57 -6.49
CA ALA A 136 -4.13 -10.28 -6.94
C ALA A 136 -2.93 -10.03 -6.00
N TYR A 137 -2.88 -8.89 -5.33
CA TYR A 137 -1.80 -8.55 -4.40
C TYR A 137 -1.82 -9.47 -3.16
N PRO A 138 -0.65 -9.94 -2.67
CA PRO A 138 -0.56 -10.67 -1.41
C PRO A 138 -0.82 -9.74 -0.21
N GLU A 139 -1.90 -9.96 0.51
CA GLU A 139 -2.33 -9.13 1.65
C GLU A 139 -1.90 -9.73 3.00
N ASP A 140 -1.86 -8.86 4.02
CA ASP A 140 -2.09 -9.27 5.41
C ASP A 140 -3.22 -8.42 5.96
N GLU A 141 -4.45 -8.92 5.85
CA GLU A 141 -5.67 -8.17 6.14
C GLU A 141 -6.69 -9.07 6.86
N ALA A 142 -7.47 -8.46 7.74
CA ALA A 142 -8.66 -9.07 8.32
C ALA A 142 -9.87 -8.23 7.95
N VAL A 143 -10.79 -8.81 7.17
CA VAL A 143 -11.98 -8.13 6.66
C VAL A 143 -13.22 -8.78 7.23
N ILE A 144 -14.14 -7.96 7.75
CA ILE A 144 -15.51 -8.38 8.06
C ILE A 144 -16.44 -7.74 7.03
N THR A 145 -17.06 -8.58 6.21
CA THR A 145 -18.07 -8.14 5.24
C THR A 145 -19.46 -8.42 5.80
N THR A 146 -20.30 -7.38 5.92
CA THR A 146 -21.69 -7.53 6.36
C THR A 146 -22.61 -7.35 5.15
N THR A 147 -23.45 -8.34 4.89
CA THR A 147 -24.43 -8.34 3.82
C THR A 147 -25.84 -8.43 4.40
N PHE A 148 -26.70 -7.51 3.99
CA PHE A 148 -28.13 -7.53 4.29
C PHE A 148 -28.86 -8.08 3.08
N ILE A 149 -29.59 -9.18 3.24
CA ILE A 149 -30.36 -9.81 2.18
C ILE A 149 -31.84 -9.61 2.51
N GLY A 150 -32.52 -8.78 1.72
CA GLY A 150 -33.95 -8.48 1.86
C GLY A 150 -34.83 -9.17 0.81
N GLU A 151 -34.27 -10.09 0.02
CA GLU A 151 -35.00 -10.88 -0.98
C GLU A 151 -35.17 -12.31 -0.42
N GLY A 152 -36.34 -12.60 0.16
CA GLY A 152 -36.60 -13.84 0.92
C GLY A 152 -36.82 -13.56 2.41
N PRO A 153 -36.60 -14.54 3.32
CA PRO A 153 -36.53 -14.26 4.75
C PRO A 153 -35.40 -13.27 5.04
N ASP A 154 -35.67 -12.28 5.89
CA ASP A 154 -34.66 -11.30 6.29
C ASP A 154 -33.45 -12.03 6.86
N SER A 155 -32.28 -11.83 6.26
CA SER A 155 -31.04 -12.42 6.73
C SER A 155 -29.89 -11.43 6.73
N ILE A 156 -29.02 -11.59 7.72
CA ILE A 156 -27.80 -10.82 7.92
C ILE A 156 -26.65 -11.83 7.86
N SER A 157 -25.74 -11.64 6.91
CA SER A 157 -24.55 -12.47 6.78
C SER A 157 -23.30 -11.66 7.10
N HIS A 158 -22.47 -12.19 7.99
CA HIS A 158 -21.13 -11.69 8.28
C HIS A 158 -20.11 -12.68 7.73
N GLN A 159 -19.28 -12.24 6.79
CA GLN A 159 -18.14 -13.02 6.33
C GLN A 159 -16.86 -12.47 6.95
N PHE A 160 -16.22 -13.28 7.78
CA PHE A 160 -14.86 -13.04 8.24
C PHE A 160 -13.88 -13.60 7.21
N LEU A 161 -12.95 -12.76 6.75
CA LEU A 161 -11.86 -13.12 5.86
C LEU A 161 -10.56 -12.72 6.56
N TRP A 162 -9.67 -13.69 6.78
CA TRP A 162 -8.32 -13.44 7.24
C TRP A 162 -7.33 -13.87 6.16
N GLU A 163 -6.47 -12.93 5.78
CA GLU A 163 -5.48 -13.05 4.74
C GLU A 163 -4.10 -12.86 5.37
N GLN A 164 -3.18 -13.78 5.11
CA GLN A 164 -1.83 -13.72 5.67
C GLN A 164 -0.80 -14.13 4.61
N ARG A 165 0.09 -13.22 4.29
CA ARG A 165 1.26 -13.43 3.43
C ARG A 165 2.26 -14.35 4.12
N PHE A 166 2.92 -15.20 3.32
CA PHE A 166 4.07 -15.97 3.74
C PHE A 166 5.14 -16.01 2.63
N GLY A 167 6.29 -15.41 2.92
CA GLY A 167 7.29 -15.11 1.91
C GLY A 167 6.81 -14.08 0.88
N PRO A 168 7.58 -13.85 -0.19
CA PRO A 168 7.35 -12.71 -1.09
C PRO A 168 6.07 -12.82 -1.94
N LEU A 169 5.69 -14.04 -2.32
CA LEU A 169 4.72 -14.27 -3.39
C LEU A 169 3.51 -15.09 -2.96
N ASN A 170 3.45 -15.59 -1.73
CA ASN A 170 2.38 -16.49 -1.30
C ASN A 170 1.53 -15.87 -0.19
N GLN A 171 0.28 -16.31 -0.13
CA GLN A 171 -0.67 -15.92 0.90
C GLN A 171 -1.60 -17.09 1.21
N ILE A 172 -1.96 -17.25 2.48
CA ILE A 172 -3.04 -18.12 2.94
C ILE A 172 -4.26 -17.27 3.27
N GLU A 173 -5.45 -17.82 3.02
CA GLU A 173 -6.73 -17.17 3.25
C GLU A 173 -7.63 -18.09 4.06
N ILE A 174 -8.32 -17.54 5.06
CA ILE A 174 -9.32 -18.25 5.86
C ILE A 174 -10.62 -17.45 5.77
N LYS A 175 -11.68 -18.09 5.29
CA LYS A 175 -13.01 -17.51 5.12
C LYS A 175 -14.00 -18.23 6.01
N MET A 176 -14.66 -17.49 6.89
CA MET A 176 -15.67 -18.01 7.80
C MET A 176 -16.94 -17.17 7.72
N PRO A 177 -18.01 -17.70 7.10
CA PRO A 177 -19.31 -17.05 7.10
C PRO A 177 -20.08 -17.38 8.39
N ILE A 178 -20.70 -16.37 8.97
CA ILE A 178 -21.64 -16.46 10.08
C ILE A 178 -22.93 -15.81 9.61
N THR A 179 -24.01 -16.58 9.51
CA THR A 179 -25.28 -16.10 9.02
C THR A 179 -26.31 -16.13 10.13
N ARG A 180 -27.11 -15.07 10.18
CA ARG A 180 -28.30 -14.96 11.02
C ARG A 180 -29.50 -14.81 10.10
N ALA A 181 -30.47 -15.71 10.19
CA ALA A 181 -31.63 -15.75 9.31
C ALA A 181 -32.91 -15.94 10.12
N ASP A 182 -34.00 -15.30 9.69
CA ASP A 182 -35.34 -15.59 10.19
C ASP A 182 -35.90 -16.84 9.51
N LEU A 183 -35.97 -17.95 10.26
CA LEU A 183 -36.49 -19.23 9.75
C LEU A 183 -38.03 -19.32 9.82
N GLY A 184 -38.70 -18.26 10.28
CA GLY A 184 -40.15 -18.23 10.46
C GLY A 184 -40.63 -19.01 11.69
N GLU A 185 -41.93 -18.93 11.98
CA GLU A 185 -42.52 -19.54 13.17
C GLU A 185 -42.57 -21.08 13.08
N PRO A 186 -42.21 -21.82 14.16
CA PRO A 186 -41.92 -21.35 15.52
C PRO A 186 -40.43 -21.07 15.82
N GLN A 187 -39.53 -21.19 14.84
CA GLN A 187 -38.08 -21.08 15.08
C GLN A 187 -37.61 -19.63 15.26
N GLY A 188 -38.14 -18.70 14.46
CA GLY A 188 -37.72 -17.29 14.47
C GLY A 188 -36.26 -17.13 14.01
N TRP A 189 -35.54 -16.17 14.60
CA TRP A 189 -34.17 -15.84 14.23
C TRP A 189 -33.16 -16.86 14.77
N GLU A 190 -32.51 -17.57 13.85
CA GLU A 190 -31.42 -18.50 14.16
C GLU A 190 -30.08 -17.97 13.65
N SER A 191 -28.99 -18.49 14.24
CA SER A 191 -27.62 -18.18 13.81
C SER A 191 -26.79 -19.45 13.66
N GLY A 192 -26.00 -19.50 12.59
CA GLY A 192 -25.06 -20.59 12.38
C GLY A 192 -23.85 -20.16 11.56
N THR A 193 -22.80 -20.96 11.66
CA THR A 193 -21.63 -20.86 10.79
C THR A 193 -21.94 -21.57 9.48
N GLY A 194 -21.55 -21.00 8.36
CA GLY A 194 -21.45 -21.74 7.11
C GLY A 194 -20.10 -22.46 7.00
N ASP A 195 -19.78 -22.87 5.79
CA ASP A 195 -18.58 -23.67 5.51
C ASP A 195 -17.29 -22.86 5.63
N LEU A 196 -16.26 -23.47 6.21
CA LEU A 196 -14.94 -22.88 6.33
C LEU A 196 -14.20 -22.99 4.99
N GLY A 197 -13.83 -21.85 4.42
CA GLY A 197 -12.95 -21.75 3.26
C GLY A 197 -11.48 -21.62 3.69
N ILE A 198 -10.59 -22.40 3.09
CA ILE A 198 -9.14 -22.27 3.23
C ILE A 198 -8.56 -22.09 1.83
N GLY A 199 -8.01 -20.91 1.55
CA GLY A 199 -7.40 -20.53 0.29
C GLY A 199 -5.88 -20.46 0.35
N VAL A 200 -5.22 -20.72 -0.77
CA VAL A 200 -3.82 -20.37 -0.99
C VAL A 200 -3.71 -19.60 -2.30
N LYS A 201 -2.98 -18.50 -2.28
CA LYS A 201 -2.72 -17.64 -3.43
C LYS A 201 -1.22 -17.52 -3.68
N HIS A 202 -0.84 -17.52 -4.96
CA HIS A 202 0.53 -17.33 -5.42
C HIS A 202 0.60 -16.29 -6.52
N THR A 203 1.47 -15.29 -6.35
CA THR A 203 1.74 -14.26 -7.36
C THR A 203 2.68 -14.82 -8.43
N LEU A 204 2.21 -14.88 -9.67
CA LEU A 204 2.95 -15.42 -10.82
C LEU A 204 3.86 -14.38 -11.46
N ARG A 205 3.37 -13.14 -11.57
CA ARG A 205 4.05 -12.03 -12.24
C ARG A 205 3.61 -10.72 -11.60
N HIS A 206 4.54 -9.79 -11.43
CA HIS A 206 4.23 -8.40 -11.13
C HIS A 206 5.20 -7.46 -11.88
N SER A 207 4.75 -6.26 -12.18
CA SER A 207 5.56 -5.21 -12.81
C SER A 207 5.03 -3.86 -12.36
N LEU A 208 5.87 -3.11 -11.64
CA LEU A 208 5.55 -1.77 -11.18
C LEU A 208 5.44 -0.80 -12.38
N GLU A 209 6.39 -0.89 -13.33
CA GLU A 209 6.41 -0.05 -14.54
C GLU A 209 5.12 -0.18 -15.37
N ARG A 210 4.58 -1.41 -15.47
CA ARG A 210 3.34 -1.67 -16.21
C ARG A 210 2.08 -1.52 -15.36
N GLY A 211 2.21 -1.31 -14.05
CA GLY A 211 1.09 -1.29 -13.11
C GLY A 211 0.30 -2.59 -13.10
N SER A 212 0.95 -3.73 -13.31
CA SER A 212 0.27 -5.03 -13.51
C SER A 212 0.73 -6.07 -12.50
N ILE A 213 -0.21 -6.84 -11.96
CA ILE A 213 0.03 -8.00 -11.11
C ILE A 213 -0.91 -9.14 -11.51
N LEU A 214 -0.39 -10.36 -11.51
CA LEU A 214 -1.13 -11.58 -11.86
C LEU A 214 -0.84 -12.64 -10.81
N SER A 215 -1.91 -13.19 -10.25
CA SER A 215 -1.87 -14.23 -9.22
C SER A 215 -2.84 -15.35 -9.56
N VAL A 216 -2.52 -16.55 -9.07
CA VAL A 216 -3.39 -17.72 -9.13
C VAL A 216 -3.69 -18.17 -7.70
N GLY A 217 -4.93 -18.56 -7.44
CA GLY A 217 -5.36 -19.05 -6.14
C GLY A 217 -6.20 -20.31 -6.28
N GLY A 218 -6.20 -21.11 -5.22
CA GLY A 218 -7.10 -22.24 -5.07
C GLY A 218 -7.70 -22.24 -3.66
N GLU A 219 -8.99 -22.52 -3.56
CA GLU A 219 -9.72 -22.58 -2.29
C GLU A 219 -10.31 -23.96 -2.07
N LEU A 220 -10.14 -24.47 -0.84
CA LEU A 220 -10.81 -25.66 -0.34
C LEU A 220 -11.92 -25.21 0.61
N VAL A 221 -13.17 -25.59 0.30
CA VAL A 221 -14.32 -25.35 1.16
C VAL A 221 -14.60 -26.64 1.94
N LEU A 222 -14.55 -26.55 3.27
CA LEU A 222 -14.77 -27.64 4.19
C LEU A 222 -16.23 -27.59 4.68
N PRO A 223 -16.98 -28.72 4.63
CA PRO A 223 -18.36 -28.78 5.11
C PRO A 223 -18.39 -28.77 6.64
N THR A 224 -18.16 -27.60 7.22
CA THR A 224 -18.13 -27.38 8.68
C THR A 224 -19.35 -26.57 9.14
N GLY A 225 -20.29 -26.30 8.24
CA GLY A 225 -21.51 -25.58 8.55
C GLY A 225 -22.36 -26.27 9.63
N ASP A 226 -23.17 -25.48 10.33
CA ASP A 226 -24.17 -25.99 11.28
C ASP A 226 -25.38 -26.56 10.53
N GLU A 227 -25.23 -27.75 9.95
CA GLU A 227 -26.28 -28.42 9.16
C GLU A 227 -27.57 -28.63 9.97
N ALA A 228 -27.43 -28.87 11.28
CA ALA A 228 -28.56 -29.07 12.18
C ALA A 228 -29.46 -27.82 12.30
N LYS A 229 -28.91 -26.64 12.00
CA LYS A 229 -29.64 -25.36 11.97
C LYS A 229 -29.85 -24.81 10.56
N GLY A 230 -29.57 -25.60 9.53
CA GLY A 230 -29.79 -25.19 8.14
C GLY A 230 -28.66 -24.35 7.54
N PHE A 231 -27.45 -24.33 8.12
CA PHE A 231 -26.31 -23.54 7.63
C PHE A 231 -25.18 -24.44 7.10
N GLY A 232 -24.66 -24.16 5.90
CA GLY A 232 -23.62 -24.95 5.23
C GLY A 232 -23.99 -25.25 3.77
N LYS A 233 -23.10 -25.89 3.01
CA LYS A 233 -23.48 -26.45 1.72
C LYS A 233 -24.38 -27.66 1.95
N ASP A 234 -25.44 -27.78 1.14
CA ASP A 234 -26.47 -28.84 1.20
C ASP A 234 -27.51 -28.72 2.35
N THR A 235 -27.65 -27.55 2.98
CA THR A 235 -28.57 -27.35 4.12
C THR A 235 -29.88 -26.65 3.78
N THR A 236 -30.15 -26.33 2.51
CA THR A 236 -31.47 -26.03 1.93
C THR A 236 -31.41 -25.99 0.40
#